data_AF-A0A0S8APW4-F1
#
_entry.id   AF-A0A0S8APW4-F1
#
_cell.length_a   1.000
_cell.length_b   1.000
_cell.length_c   1.000
_cell.angle_alpha   90.00
_cell.angle_beta   90.00
_cell.angle_gamma   90.00
#
_symmetry.space_group_name_H-M   'P 1'
#
loop_
_entity.id
_entity.type
_entity.pdbx_description
1 polymer ?
#
loop_
_entity_poly.entity_id
_entity_poly.type
_entity_poly.pdbx_seq_one_letter_code
_entity_poly.pdbx_strand_id
1 'polypeptide(L)' 'MRGPKLDLEIVENQKAILIVECPECEDKSRFLLNEVPLGTSVLCNCGGVLNLTDDSLQSIQQKFDDLKKENS' A
#
# COMPACT_ATOMS: atom_id res chain seq x y z
N MET A 1 -10.90 10.44 -13.03
CA MET A 1 -10.25 10.60 -11.72
C MET A 1 -9.17 9.52 -11.62
N ARG A 2 -7.89 9.88 -11.44
CA ARG A 2 -6.83 8.89 -11.12
C ARG A 2 -6.90 8.65 -9.61
N GLY A 3 -7.25 7.42 -9.21
CA GLY A 3 -7.21 7.02 -7.80
C GLY A 3 -5.76 6.88 -7.28
N PRO A 4 -5.56 6.64 -5.97
CA PRO A 4 -4.27 6.27 -5.42
C PRO A 4 -3.58 5.19 -6.24
N LYS A 5 -2.25 5.31 -6.41
CA LYS A 5 -1.45 4.18 -6.87
C LYS A 5 -0.86 3.49 -5.64
N LEU A 6 -1.25 2.25 -5.44
CA LEU A 6 -0.71 1.37 -4.41
C LEU A 6 0.18 0.34 -5.09
N ASP A 7 1.44 0.33 -4.71
CA ASP A 7 2.43 -0.63 -5.16
C ASP A 7 2.89 -1.49 -3.96
N LEU A 8 3.40 -2.68 -4.25
CA LEU A 8 3.66 -3.69 -3.23
C LEU A 8 5.04 -4.28 -3.48
N GLU A 9 5.97 -3.96 -2.60
CA GLU A 9 7.36 -4.40 -2.69
C GLU A 9 7.60 -5.53 -1.68
N ILE A 10 7.91 -6.72 -2.19
CA ILE A 10 8.27 -7.85 -1.34
C ILE A 10 9.75 -7.73 -0.98
N VAL A 11 10.00 -7.57 0.31
CA VAL A 11 11.34 -7.56 0.90
C VAL A 11 11.63 -8.96 1.44
N GLU A 12 12.90 -9.36 1.41
CA GLU A 12 13.37 -10.65 1.93
C GLU A 12 12.70 -11.02 3.26
N ASN A 13 12.49 -12.33 3.48
CA ASN A 13 11.81 -12.88 4.66
C ASN A 13 10.28 -12.64 4.72
N GLN A 14 9.58 -12.65 3.58
CA GLN A 14 8.11 -12.53 3.50
C GLN A 14 7.60 -11.22 4.14
N LYS A 15 8.37 -10.14 4.03
CA LYS A 15 7.90 -8.81 4.43
C LYS A 15 7.37 -8.10 3.19
N ALA A 16 6.24 -7.44 3.32
CA ALA A 16 5.70 -6.59 2.27
C ALA A 16 5.78 -5.12 2.70
N ILE A 17 6.32 -4.29 1.82
CA ILE A 17 6.24 -2.84 1.91
C ILE A 17 5.12 -2.37 0.98
N LEU A 18 4.13 -1.71 1.56
CA LEU A 18 3.14 -0.94 0.85
C LEU A 18 3.76 0.39 0.44
N ILE A 19 3.85 0.62 -0.87
CA ILE A 19 4.26 1.89 -1.45
C ILE A 19 3.00 2.65 -1.86
N VAL A 20 2.74 3.76 -1.21
CA VAL A 20 1.62 4.65 -1.50
C VAL A 20 2.15 5.82 -2.32
N GLU A 21 1.77 5.87 -3.61
CA GLU A 21 2.11 6.97 -4.50
C GLU A 21 0.94 7.97 -4.56
N CYS A 22 1.23 9.19 -4.12
CA CYS A 22 0.30 10.30 -4.13
C CYS A 22 0.09 10.80 -5.58
N PRO A 23 -1.13 10.72 -6.15
CA PRO A 23 -1.35 11.09 -7.55
C PRO A 23 -1.19 12.59 -7.82
N GLU A 24 -1.26 13.42 -6.77
CA GLU A 24 -1.15 14.88 -6.88
C GLU A 24 0.28 15.39 -6.97
N CYS A 25 1.23 14.70 -6.34
CA CYS A 25 2.64 15.13 -6.29
C CYS A 25 3.65 14.03 -6.59
N GLU A 26 3.19 12.84 -6.96
CA GLU A 26 4.02 11.66 -7.24
C GLU A 26 4.93 11.27 -6.07
N ASP A 27 4.60 11.74 -4.87
CA ASP A 27 5.31 11.44 -3.62
C ASP A 27 5.04 9.98 -3.22
N LYS A 28 6.09 9.27 -2.80
CA LYS A 28 6.05 7.85 -2.49
C LYS A 28 6.31 7.65 -1.00
N SER A 29 5.27 7.28 -0.28
CA SER A 29 5.38 6.87 1.11
C SER A 29 5.46 5.35 1.22
N ARG A 30 6.37 4.85 2.07
CA ARG A 30 6.62 3.42 2.25
C ARG A 30 6.22 3.00 3.65
N PHE A 31 5.35 2.03 3.75
CA PHE A 31 4.87 1.50 5.02
C PHE A 31 4.97 -0.02 5.02
N LEU A 32 5.21 -0.62 6.18
CA LEU A 32 5.12 -2.07 6.29
C LEU A 32 3.64 -2.47 6.20
N LEU A 33 3.29 -3.32 5.23
CA LEU A 33 1.90 -3.71 4.96
C LEU A 33 1.21 -4.33 6.20
N ASN A 34 2.00 -4.99 7.07
CA ASN A 34 1.51 -5.59 8.31
C ASN A 34 1.36 -4.58 9.46
N GLU A 35 1.91 -3.37 9.34
CA GLU A 35 1.84 -2.32 10.36
C GLU A 35 0.85 -1.20 9.99
N VAL A 36 0.32 -1.20 8.77
CA VAL A 36 -0.70 -0.23 8.34
C VAL A 36 -2.07 -0.72 8.80
N PRO A 37 -2.72 -0.04 9.76
CA PRO A 37 -4.08 -0.41 10.14
C PRO A 37 -5.05 -0.13 9.00
N LEU A 38 -6.12 -0.92 8.94
CA LEU A 38 -7.22 -0.71 8.01
C LEU A 38 -7.83 0.68 8.22
N GLY A 39 -8.11 1.39 7.13
CA GLY A 39 -8.63 2.76 7.19
C GLY A 39 -7.58 3.85 7.49
N THR A 40 -6.29 3.55 7.33
CA THR A 40 -5.23 4.56 7.52
C THR A 40 -5.32 5.69 6.49
N SER A 41 -5.27 6.92 6.96
CA SER A 41 -5.10 8.11 6.11
C SER A 41 -3.62 8.48 6.01
N VAL A 42 -3.09 8.48 4.79
CA VAL A 42 -1.74 8.93 4.48
C VAL A 42 -1.81 10.39 4.06
N LEU A 43 -1.09 11.26 4.77
CA LEU A 43 -0.94 12.66 4.37
C LEU A 43 0.24 12.77 3.39
N CYS A 44 -0.04 13.19 2.16
CA CYS A 44 0.96 13.46 1.14
C CYS A 44 1.67 14.78 1.43
N ASN A 45 2.95 14.89 1.04
CA ASN A 45 3.72 16.13 1.16
C ASN A 45 3.12 17.32 0.39
N CYS A 46 2.32 17.06 -0.64
CA CYS A 46 1.57 18.10 -1.34
C CYS A 46 0.32 18.60 -0.62
N GLY A 47 -0.02 18.06 0.55
CA GLY A 47 -1.25 18.37 1.29
C GLY A 47 -2.46 17.53 0.87
N GLY A 48 -2.31 16.66 -0.13
CA GLY A 48 -3.31 15.64 -0.47
C GLY A 48 -3.47 14.63 0.66
N VAL A 49 -4.70 14.21 0.95
CA VAL A 49 -4.97 13.15 1.93
C VAL A 49 -5.42 11.91 1.19
N LEU A 50 -4.69 10.81 1.39
CA LEU A 50 -4.97 9.52 0.81
C LEU A 50 -5.57 8.59 1.84
N ASN A 51 -6.86 8.30 1.69
CA ASN A 51 -7.53 7.33 2.55
C ASN A 51 -7.36 5.93 1.96
N LEU A 52 -6.58 5.10 2.67
CA LEU A 52 -6.47 3.68 2.37
C LEU A 52 -7.74 3.00 2.87
N THR A 53 -8.70 2.82 1.98
CA THR A 53 -9.93 2.08 2.30
C THR A 53 -9.60 0.61 2.57
N ASP A 54 -10.44 -0.03 3.39
CA ASP A 54 -10.39 -1.47 3.65
C ASP A 54 -10.24 -2.27 2.36
N ASP A 55 -11.06 -1.97 1.35
CA ASP A 55 -11.07 -2.66 0.05
C ASP A 55 -9.72 -2.58 -0.69
N SER A 56 -9.07 -1.41 -0.64
CA SER A 56 -7.76 -1.18 -1.27
C SER A 56 -6.65 -1.96 -0.57
N LEU A 57 -6.64 -1.92 0.77
CA LEU A 57 -5.66 -2.64 1.59
C LEU A 57 -5.88 -4.15 1.52
N GLN A 58 -7.14 -4.58 1.54
CA GLN A 58 -7.53 -5.98 1.45
C GLN A 58 -7.12 -6.57 0.10
N SER A 59 -7.33 -5.85 -1.01
CA SER A 59 -6.87 -6.27 -2.33
C SER A 59 -5.34 -6.44 -2.40
N ILE A 60 -4.59 -5.54 -1.78
CA ILE A 60 -3.12 -5.58 -1.70
C ILE A 60 -2.65 -6.74 -0.80
N GLN A 61 -3.23 -6.91 0.39
CA GLN A 61 -2.95 -8.02 1.29
C GLN A 61 -3.27 -9.37 0.65
N GLN A 62 -4.38 -9.45 -0.08
CA GLN A 62 -4.79 -10.67 -0.77
C GLN A 62 -3.80 -11.02 -1.88
N LYS A 63 -3.35 -10.04 -2.69
CA LYS A 63 -2.26 -10.24 -3.64
C LYS A 63 -0.97 -10.74 -2.99
N PHE A 64 -0.62 -10.18 -1.82
CA PHE A 64 0.56 -10.63 -1.08
C PHE A 64 0.40 -12.06 -0.55
N ASP A 65 -0.76 -12.42 -0.02
CA ASP A 65 -1.05 -13.79 0.45
C ASP A 65 -1.02 -14.80 -0.70
N ASP A 66 -1.51 -14.41 -1.88
CA ASP A 66 -1.50 -15.22 -3.09
C ASP A 66 -0.06 -15.48 -3.59
N LEU A 67 0.75 -14.41 -3.68
CA LEU A 67 2.18 -14.48 -4.02
C LEU A 67 2.98 -15.35 -3.04
N LYS A 68 2.59 -15.31 -1.76
CA LYS A 68 3.20 -16.11 -0.69
C LYS A 68 2.81 -17.58 -0.81
N LYS A 69 1.58 -17.90 -1.20
CA LYS A 69 1.11 -19.28 -1.43
C LYS A 69 1.71 -19.92 -2.68
N GLU A 70 1.87 -19.18 -3.77
CA GLU A 70 2.47 -19.72 -5.01
C GLU A 70 3.98 -20.04 -4.87
N ASN A 71 4.69 -19.43 -3.91
CA ASN A 71 6.11 -19.67 -3.66
C ASN A 71 6.39 -20.72 -2.56
N SER A 72 5.38 -21.49 -2.14
CA SER A 72 5.47 -22.44 -1.01
C SER A 72 5.29 -23.89 -1.39
#